data_AF-A0A812UZI6-F1
#
_entry.id   AF-A0A812UZI6-F1
#
_cell.length_a   1.000
_cell.length_b   1.000
_cell.length_c   1.000
_cell.angle_alpha   90.00
_cell.angle_beta   90.00
_cell.angle_gamma   90.00
#
_symmetry.space_group_name_H-M   'P 1'
#
loop_
_entity.id
_entity.type
_entity.pdbx_description
1 polymer ?
#
loop_
_entity_poly.entity_id
_entity_poly.type
_entity_poly.pdbx_seq_one_letter_code
_entity_poly.pdbx_strand_id
1 'polypeptide(L)'
;ATAADLASNGEECLLPLIQSAEELLREWADSALTTESTAAADMDEADDQAVALALFQELAEAQMAMTPMEEQKLGRRAMFSHHIIAPSKRQAIKHWAEQLRLGGLAKIGWPGIIIVEGSERNVAAYVEALSRLRWKHFVVRGEQMIDIPPGRSLE
;
A
#
# COMPACT_ATOMS: atom_id res chain seq x y z
N ALA A 1 11.14 17.47 10.78
CA ALA A 1 12.02 16.30 10.84
C ALA A 1 11.90 15.58 9.50
N THR A 2 13.01 15.26 8.86
CA THR A 2 13.01 14.39 7.68
C THR A 2 12.66 12.96 8.11
N ALA A 3 12.20 12.11 7.19
CA ALA A 3 11.88 10.73 7.53
C ALA A 3 13.11 9.95 8.08
N ALA A 4 14.33 10.37 7.70
CA ALA A 4 15.59 9.88 8.24
C ALA A 4 15.84 10.34 9.70
N ASP A 5 15.39 11.54 10.07
CA ASP A 5 15.50 12.05 11.44
C ASP A 5 14.55 11.30 12.39
N LEU A 6 13.43 10.77 11.89
CA LEU A 6 12.48 9.97 12.67
C LEU A 6 13.01 8.54 12.87
N ALA A 7 13.55 7.92 11.81
CA ALA A 7 14.13 6.58 11.88
C ALA A 7 15.38 6.47 12.78
N SER A 8 16.20 7.52 12.86
CA SER A 8 17.41 7.54 13.70
C SER A 8 17.12 7.74 15.19
N ASN A 9 15.91 8.15 15.56
CA ASN A 9 15.45 8.30 16.94
C ASN A 9 14.82 7.01 17.52
N GLY A 10 14.89 5.89 16.80
CA GLY A 10 14.29 4.63 17.23
C GLY A 10 12.80 4.54 16.94
N GLU A 11 12.17 5.54 16.31
CA GLU A 11 10.77 5.42 15.92
C GLU A 11 10.67 4.42 14.75
N GLU A 12 9.96 3.30 14.96
CA GLU A 12 9.71 2.29 13.93
C GLU A 12 8.99 2.92 12.72
N CYS A 13 9.77 3.41 11.76
CA CYS A 13 9.31 3.81 10.46
C CYS A 13 9.51 2.65 9.50
N LEU A 14 8.62 2.46 8.52
CA LEU A 14 8.88 1.54 7.39
C LEU A 14 10.18 1.88 6.63
N LEU A 15 10.80 3.04 6.84
CA LEU A 15 11.97 3.52 6.11
C LEU A 15 13.08 2.47 5.96
N PRO A 16 13.54 1.77 7.01
CA PRO A 16 14.61 0.79 6.88
C PRO A 16 14.17 -0.41 6.04
N LEU A 17 12.93 -0.89 6.22
CA LEU A 17 12.38 -1.97 5.39
C LEU A 17 12.20 -1.53 3.93
N ILE A 18 11.79 -0.28 3.71
CA ILE A 18 11.65 0.35 2.40
C ILE A 18 13.02 0.52 1.74
N GLN A 19 14.01 1.01 2.46
CA GLN A 19 15.38 1.19 1.98
C GLN A 19 16.03 -0.16 1.66
N SER A 20 15.88 -1.16 2.53
CA SER A 20 16.33 -2.53 2.25
C SER A 20 15.61 -3.14 1.04
N ALA A 21 14.30 -2.90 0.90
CA ALA A 21 13.56 -3.34 -0.27
C ALA A 21 14.02 -2.63 -1.55
N GLU A 22 14.30 -1.33 -1.50
CA GLU A 22 14.84 -0.55 -2.62
C GLU A 22 16.24 -1.00 -3.01
N GLU A 23 17.12 -1.29 -2.05
CA GLU A 23 18.46 -1.83 -2.30
C GLU A 23 18.39 -3.21 -2.97
N LEU A 24 17.60 -4.13 -2.42
CA LEU A 24 17.40 -5.46 -3.02
C LEU A 24 16.78 -5.39 -4.42
N LEU A 25 15.83 -4.47 -4.63
CA LEU A 25 15.23 -4.23 -5.95
C LEU A 25 16.22 -3.63 -6.94
N ARG A 26 17.14 -2.77 -6.49
CA ARG A 26 18.20 -2.20 -7.33
C ARG A 26 19.20 -3.27 -7.75
N GLU A 27 19.66 -4.11 -6.81
CA GLU A 27 20.52 -5.26 -7.11
C GLU A 27 19.88 -6.22 -8.11
N TRP A 28 18.58 -6.47 -7.97
CA TRP A 28 17.82 -7.30 -8.91
C TRP A 28 17.61 -6.64 -10.27
N ALA A 29 17.36 -5.33 -10.32
CA ALA A 29 17.21 -4.60 -11.57
C ALA A 29 18.52 -4.56 -12.37
N ASP A 30 19.65 -4.38 -11.69
CA ASP A 30 20.98 -4.42 -12.30
C ASP A 30 21.31 -5.82 -12.87
N SER A 31 20.81 -6.88 -12.22
CA SER A 31 20.92 -8.26 -12.71
C SER A 31 19.94 -8.59 -13.86
N ALA A 32 18.84 -7.85 -14.01
CA ALA A 32 17.75 -8.15 -14.93
C ALA A 32 17.88 -7.49 -16.32
N LEU A 33 18.93 -6.70 -16.57
CA LEU A 33 19.22 -6.01 -17.84
C LEU A 33 19.51 -6.93 -19.05
N THR A 34 19.16 -8.22 -19.01
CA THR A 34 19.35 -9.18 -20.12
C THR A 34 18.06 -9.75 -20.72
N THR A 35 16.87 -9.20 -20.42
CA THR A 35 15.66 -9.66 -21.14
C THR A 35 14.68 -8.52 -21.41
N GLU A 36 14.55 -8.15 -22.69
CA GLU A 36 13.68 -7.09 -23.18
C GLU A 36 12.17 -7.42 -23.12
N SER A 37 11.40 -6.40 -22.74
CA SER A 37 10.17 -5.85 -23.33
C SER A 37 9.12 -6.75 -24.00
N THR A 38 7.85 -6.60 -23.58
CA THR A 38 6.74 -6.28 -24.51
C THR A 38 5.66 -5.46 -23.79
N ALA A 39 5.31 -4.29 -24.35
CA ALA A 39 4.21 -3.45 -23.90
C ALA A 39 2.90 -3.90 -24.58
N ALA A 40 2.00 -4.52 -23.82
CA ALA A 40 0.63 -4.75 -24.23
C ALA A 40 -0.26 -3.67 -23.63
N ALA A 41 -1.01 -2.97 -24.48
CA ALA A 41 -2.03 -2.02 -24.09
C ALA A 41 -3.28 -2.79 -23.63
N ASP A 42 -3.68 -2.64 -22.36
CA ASP A 42 -4.87 -3.30 -21.80
C ASP A 42 -6.04 -2.30 -21.71
N MET A 43 -7.17 -2.69 -22.30
CA MET A 43 -8.42 -1.93 -22.50
C MET A 43 -9.36 -1.90 -21.27
N ASP A 44 -8.83 -1.89 -20.04
CA ASP A 44 -9.60 -2.22 -18.81
C ASP A 44 -9.96 -1.00 -17.92
N GLU A 45 -9.77 0.22 -18.42
CA GLU A 45 -9.65 1.42 -17.59
C GLU A 45 -10.97 2.01 -17.06
N ALA A 46 -12.10 1.77 -17.74
CA ALA A 46 -13.36 2.45 -17.45
C ALA A 46 -14.17 1.84 -16.27
N ASP A 47 -13.97 0.55 -15.98
CA ASP A 47 -14.77 -0.19 -14.98
C ASP A 47 -14.21 0.00 -13.55
N ASP A 48 -12.88 0.06 -13.41
CA ASP A 48 -12.19 0.25 -12.14
C ASP A 48 -12.59 1.55 -11.42
N GLN A 49 -12.93 2.60 -12.19
CA GLN A 49 -13.16 3.94 -11.63
C GLN A 49 -14.54 4.08 -10.95
N ALA A 50 -15.56 3.38 -11.44
CA ALA A 50 -16.89 3.36 -10.82
C ALA A 50 -16.89 2.53 -9.53
N VAL A 51 -16.23 1.36 -9.56
CA VAL A 51 -16.02 0.51 -8.38
C VAL A 51 -15.26 1.28 -7.30
N ALA A 52 -14.24 2.06 -7.70
CA ALA A 52 -13.48 2.85 -6.77
C ALA A 52 -14.32 3.93 -6.06
N LEU A 53 -15.18 4.64 -6.80
CA LEU A 53 -16.03 5.69 -6.23
C LEU A 53 -17.09 5.15 -5.27
N ALA A 54 -17.73 4.02 -5.61
CA ALA A 54 -18.72 3.40 -4.74
C ALA A 54 -18.10 2.97 -3.40
N LEU A 55 -16.91 2.36 -3.46
CA LEU A 55 -16.19 1.95 -2.27
C LEU A 55 -15.71 3.15 -1.44
N PHE A 56 -15.34 4.25 -2.07
CA PHE A 56 -14.99 5.49 -1.37
C PHE A 56 -16.11 5.98 -0.45
N GLN A 57 -17.36 5.93 -0.92
CA GLN A 57 -18.51 6.32 -0.11
C GLN A 57 -18.73 5.35 1.06
N GLU A 58 -18.65 4.04 0.81
CA GLU A 58 -18.76 3.01 1.86
C GLU A 58 -17.69 3.20 2.96
N LEU A 59 -16.45 3.48 2.57
CA LEU A 59 -15.34 3.67 3.51
C LEU A 59 -15.49 4.97 4.32
N ALA A 60 -15.92 6.07 3.70
CA ALA A 60 -16.13 7.34 4.38
C ALA A 60 -17.27 7.27 5.40
N GLU A 61 -18.39 6.63 5.04
CA GLU A 61 -19.52 6.41 5.93
C GLU A 61 -19.12 5.55 7.14
N ALA A 62 -18.38 4.46 6.90
CA ALA A 62 -17.86 3.64 7.98
C ALA A 62 -16.93 4.46 8.90
N GLN A 63 -16.08 5.34 8.34
CA GLN A 63 -15.15 6.16 9.12
C GLN A 63 -15.88 7.13 10.06
N MET A 64 -16.97 7.76 9.58
CA MET A 64 -17.78 8.71 10.37
C MET A 64 -18.61 8.06 11.48
N ALA A 65 -18.94 6.77 11.36
CA ALA A 65 -19.77 6.06 12.33
C ALA A 65 -19.02 5.55 13.58
N MET A 66 -17.69 5.72 13.66
CA MET A 66 -16.87 4.99 14.64
C MET A 66 -16.47 5.79 15.88
N THR A 67 -16.32 5.09 17.01
CA THR A 67 -15.92 5.65 18.29
C THR A 67 -14.40 5.67 18.48
N PRO A 68 -13.82 6.72 19.13
CA PRO A 68 -12.36 6.91 19.27
C PRO A 68 -11.59 5.80 20.00
N MET A 69 -12.26 4.84 20.63
CA MET A 69 -11.63 3.86 21.50
C MET A 69 -11.13 2.59 20.77
N GLU A 70 -11.56 2.37 19.53
CA GLU A 70 -11.15 1.20 18.70
C GLU A 70 -9.86 1.45 17.89
N GLU A 71 -9.32 2.67 17.87
CA GLU A 71 -8.20 3.09 17.00
C GLU A 71 -6.78 2.67 17.47
N GLN A 72 -6.65 1.70 18.36
CA GLN A 72 -5.38 1.37 19.02
C GLN A 72 -4.60 0.21 18.39
N LYS A 73 -4.60 0.08 17.05
CA LYS A 73 -3.78 -0.92 16.36
C LYS A 73 -3.08 -0.34 15.13
N LEU A 74 -1.77 -0.58 15.02
CA LEU A 74 -1.01 -0.38 13.80
C LEU A 74 -1.15 -1.63 12.93
N GLY A 75 -1.52 -1.44 11.68
CA GLY A 75 -1.50 -2.48 10.66
C GLY A 75 -0.36 -2.26 9.66
N ARG A 76 0.30 -3.34 9.23
CA ARG A 76 1.26 -3.33 8.12
C ARG A 76 0.95 -4.48 7.15
N ARG A 77 0.78 -4.18 5.87
CA ARG A 77 0.50 -5.18 4.82
C ARG A 77 1.52 -5.12 3.70
N ALA A 78 1.90 -6.29 3.20
CA ALA A 78 2.65 -6.46 1.96
C ALA A 78 1.79 -7.22 0.95
N MET A 79 1.46 -6.57 -0.17
CA MET A 79 0.65 -7.10 -1.25
C MET A 79 1.52 -7.29 -2.50
N PHE A 80 1.29 -8.40 -3.20
CA PHE A 80 1.99 -8.78 -4.42
C PHE A 80 0.99 -8.95 -5.54
N SER A 81 1.33 -8.40 -6.70
CA SER A 81 0.57 -8.53 -7.93
C SER A 81 1.47 -8.97 -9.09
N HIS A 82 0.85 -9.50 -10.14
CA HIS A 82 1.60 -9.88 -11.34
C HIS A 82 2.36 -8.69 -11.93
N HIS A 83 1.72 -7.52 -11.99
CA HIS A 83 2.36 -6.24 -12.33
C HIS A 83 1.44 -5.06 -11.99
N ILE A 84 2.03 -3.88 -11.78
CA ILE A 84 1.31 -2.59 -11.68
C ILE A 84 1.72 -1.73 -12.87
N ILE A 85 0.99 -1.83 -13.98
CA ILE A 85 1.27 -1.09 -15.25
C ILE A 85 0.12 -0.16 -15.63
N ALA A 86 -1.12 -0.51 -15.29
CA ALA A 86 -2.28 0.32 -15.63
C ALA A 86 -2.23 1.68 -14.90
N PRO A 87 -2.43 2.81 -15.61
CA PRO A 87 -2.55 4.13 -14.99
C PRO A 87 -3.65 4.19 -13.92
N SER A 88 -4.81 3.59 -14.19
CA SER A 88 -5.93 3.49 -13.23
C SER A 88 -5.49 2.90 -11.88
N LYS A 89 -4.78 1.77 -11.91
CA LYS A 89 -4.27 1.10 -10.70
C LYS A 89 -3.25 1.95 -9.96
N ARG A 90 -2.33 2.60 -10.67
CA ARG A 90 -1.36 3.53 -10.05
C ARG A 90 -2.07 4.68 -9.34
N GLN A 91 -3.08 5.24 -9.98
CA GLN A 91 -3.86 6.33 -9.42
C GLN A 91 -4.67 5.87 -8.21
N ALA A 92 -5.31 4.70 -8.27
CA ALA A 92 -6.07 4.11 -7.16
C ALA A 92 -5.16 3.85 -5.94
N ILE A 93 -4.00 3.21 -6.13
CA ILE A 93 -3.00 2.97 -5.08
C ILE A 93 -2.64 4.27 -4.36
N LYS A 94 -2.24 5.29 -5.12
CA LYS A 94 -1.84 6.58 -4.53
C LYS A 94 -3.02 7.27 -3.84
N HIS A 95 -4.14 7.39 -4.53
CA HIS A 95 -5.27 8.17 -4.07
C HIS A 95 -5.91 7.56 -2.81
N TRP A 96 -6.09 6.24 -2.77
CA TRP A 96 -6.62 5.57 -1.58
C TRP A 96 -5.68 5.68 -0.37
N ALA A 97 -4.36 5.57 -0.58
CA ALA A 97 -3.40 5.73 0.51
C ALA A 97 -3.48 7.13 1.12
N GLU A 98 -3.56 8.18 0.28
CA GLU A 98 -3.72 9.57 0.72
C GLU A 98 -5.03 9.79 1.50
N GLN A 99 -6.16 9.28 0.98
CA GLN A 99 -7.47 9.44 1.63
C GLN A 99 -7.55 8.73 2.97
N LEU A 100 -6.96 7.54 3.07
CA LEU A 100 -6.91 6.73 4.30
C LEU A 100 -5.76 7.12 5.24
N ARG A 101 -4.98 8.16 4.88
CA ARG A 101 -3.81 8.65 5.63
C ARG A 101 -2.81 7.54 5.95
N LEU A 102 -2.54 6.69 4.96
CA LEU A 102 -1.62 5.57 5.07
C LEU A 102 -0.23 5.97 4.56
N GLY A 103 0.81 5.47 5.22
CA GLY A 103 2.18 5.49 4.74
C GLY A 103 2.53 4.22 3.98
N GLY A 104 3.59 4.23 3.18
CA GLY A 104 4.06 3.03 2.48
C GLY A 104 4.70 3.32 1.12
N LEU A 105 4.80 2.28 0.29
CA LEU A 105 5.33 2.36 -1.07
C LEU A 105 4.61 1.43 -2.03
N ALA A 106 4.80 1.68 -3.31
CA ALA A 106 4.43 0.75 -4.36
C ALA A 106 5.54 0.69 -5.42
N LYS A 107 6.07 -0.52 -5.66
CA LYS A 107 6.97 -0.78 -6.79
C LYS A 107 6.15 -1.07 -8.04
N ILE A 108 6.18 -0.12 -8.96
CA ILE A 108 5.52 -0.18 -10.27
C ILE A 108 6.31 -1.12 -11.20
N GLY A 109 5.63 -1.80 -12.13
CA GLY A 109 6.27 -2.75 -13.04
C GLY A 109 6.02 -4.21 -12.68
N TRP A 110 7.00 -5.08 -12.96
CA TRP A 110 6.96 -6.53 -12.84
C TRP A 110 7.98 -7.06 -11.81
N PRO A 111 7.60 -7.87 -10.81
CA PRO A 111 6.25 -7.97 -10.24
C PRO A 111 5.85 -6.62 -9.61
N GLY A 112 4.55 -6.43 -9.39
CA GLY A 112 4.05 -5.26 -8.68
C GLY A 112 4.00 -5.54 -7.17
N ILE A 113 4.57 -4.64 -6.36
CA ILE A 113 4.63 -4.80 -4.89
C ILE A 113 4.04 -3.55 -4.25
N ILE A 114 3.20 -3.72 -3.22
CA ILE A 114 2.64 -2.62 -2.43
C ILE A 114 2.89 -2.94 -0.97
N ILE A 115 3.50 -2.01 -0.24
CA ILE A 115 3.70 -2.11 1.21
C ILE A 115 2.98 -0.91 1.82
N VAL A 116 2.17 -1.14 2.85
CA VAL A 116 1.37 -0.09 3.47
C VAL A 116 1.38 -0.24 4.98
N GLU A 117 1.36 0.90 5.68
CA GLU A 117 1.30 1.01 7.13
C GLU A 117 0.33 2.13 7.54
N GLY A 118 -0.36 1.92 8.65
CA GLY A 118 -1.16 2.95 9.30
C GLY A 118 -2.10 2.33 10.32
N SER A 119 -3.21 3.03 10.63
CA SER A 119 -4.28 2.44 11.42
C SER A 119 -4.72 1.12 10.80
N GLU A 120 -4.78 0.07 11.62
CA GLU A 120 -5.16 -1.28 11.24
C GLU A 120 -6.41 -1.31 10.36
N ARG A 121 -7.44 -0.57 10.79
CA ARG A 121 -8.69 -0.43 10.06
C ARG A 121 -8.49 0.14 8.67
N ASN A 122 -7.74 1.24 8.57
CA ASN A 122 -7.53 1.93 7.30
C ASN A 122 -6.70 1.05 6.35
N VAL A 123 -5.75 0.29 6.89
CA VAL A 123 -4.99 -0.67 6.09
C VAL A 123 -5.88 -1.81 5.59
N ALA A 124 -6.76 -2.36 6.42
CA ALA A 124 -7.72 -3.38 6.00
C ALA A 124 -8.66 -2.86 4.88
N ALA A 125 -9.20 -1.65 5.06
CA ALA A 125 -10.02 -0.96 4.05
C ALA A 125 -9.27 -0.75 2.73
N TYR A 126 -8.00 -0.35 2.81
CA TYR A 126 -7.14 -0.14 1.64
C TYR A 126 -6.88 -1.44 0.88
N VAL A 127 -6.64 -2.54 1.60
CA VAL A 127 -6.42 -3.88 1.01
C VAL A 127 -7.71 -4.37 0.34
N GLU A 128 -8.85 -4.22 1.00
CA GLU A 128 -10.15 -4.55 0.44
C GLU A 128 -10.39 -3.77 -0.85
N ALA A 129 -10.13 -2.45 -0.83
CA ALA A 129 -10.26 -1.59 -2.00
C ALA A 129 -9.42 -2.05 -3.18
N LEU A 130 -8.14 -2.27 -2.94
CA LEU A 130 -7.24 -2.77 -3.96
C LEU A 130 -7.67 -4.14 -4.46
N SER A 131 -8.13 -5.05 -3.60
CA SER A 131 -8.54 -6.40 -4.01
C SER A 131 -9.74 -6.41 -4.97
N ARG A 132 -10.60 -5.37 -4.94
CA ARG A 132 -11.76 -5.23 -5.83
C ARG A 132 -11.40 -4.74 -7.23
N LEU A 133 -10.19 -4.19 -7.44
CA LEU A 133 -9.70 -3.87 -8.78
C LEU A 133 -9.43 -5.14 -9.59
N ARG A 134 -9.45 -5.05 -10.92
CA ARG A 134 -9.21 -6.21 -11.78
C ARG A 134 -7.72 -6.56 -11.87
N TRP A 135 -7.28 -7.61 -11.18
CA TRP A 135 -5.90 -8.09 -11.24
C TRP A 135 -5.79 -9.43 -11.97
N LYS A 136 -4.70 -9.64 -12.73
CA LYS A 136 -4.32 -11.00 -13.18
C LYS A 136 -3.96 -11.90 -11.99
N HIS A 137 -3.32 -11.31 -10.98
CA HIS A 137 -2.99 -11.94 -9.71
C HIS A 137 -2.76 -10.83 -8.68
N PHE A 138 -3.36 -10.96 -7.48
CA PHE A 138 -3.20 -10.05 -6.35
C PHE A 138 -3.33 -10.85 -5.06
N VAL A 139 -2.37 -10.74 -4.15
CA VAL A 139 -2.34 -11.52 -2.91
C VAL A 139 -1.63 -10.76 -1.81
N VAL A 140 -2.16 -10.87 -0.58
CA VAL A 140 -1.46 -10.41 0.63
C VAL A 140 -0.46 -11.50 1.04
N ARG A 141 0.82 -11.15 1.17
CA ARG A 141 1.90 -12.08 1.55
C ARG A 141 2.49 -11.79 2.92
N GLY A 142 2.32 -10.56 3.42
CA GLY A 142 2.78 -10.16 4.75
C GLY A 142 1.69 -9.36 5.44
N GLU A 143 1.47 -9.67 6.71
CA GLU A 143 0.51 -8.99 7.56
C GLU A 143 1.07 -8.93 8.99
N GLN A 144 1.03 -7.73 9.57
CA GLN A 144 1.38 -7.48 10.96
C GLN A 144 0.32 -6.57 11.57
N MET A 145 -0.09 -6.88 12.79
CA MET A 145 -0.95 -6.06 13.62
C MET A 145 -0.27 -5.87 14.97
N ILE A 146 -0.15 -4.62 15.41
CA ILE A 146 0.52 -4.26 16.66
C ILE A 146 -0.41 -3.38 17.46
N ASP A 147 -0.68 -3.73 18.72
CA ASP A 147 -1.47 -2.88 19.61
C ASP A 147 -0.65 -1.63 19.98
N ILE A 148 -1.25 -0.44 19.83
CA ILE A 148 -0.61 0.84 20.14
C ILE A 148 -1.17 1.37 21.48
N PRO A 149 -0.35 1.49 22.53
CA PRO A 149 -0.80 2.08 23.79
C PRO A 149 -1.26 3.54 23.60
N PRO A 150 -2.25 4.03 24.37
CA PRO A 150 -2.72 5.40 24.26
C PRO A 150 -1.58 6.41 24.47
N GLY A 151 -1.42 7.36 23.54
CA GLY A 151 -0.45 8.44 23.67
C GLY A 151 1.02 8.03 23.49
N ARG A 152 1.30 6.85 22.91
CA ARG A 152 2.65 6.45 22.53
C ARG A 152 2.77 6.15 21.04
N SER A 153 3.92 6.45 20.45
CA SER A 153 4.40 5.84 19.21
C SER A 153 4.95 4.44 19.51
N LEU A 154 5.06 3.58 18.48
CA LEU A 154 5.78 2.31 18.62
C LEU A 154 7.24 2.61 18.94
N GLU A 155 7.75 1.98 20.00
CA GLU A 155 9.15 2.10 20.47
C GLU A 155 10.14 1.50 19.48
#